data_AF-A0AAU8LBV9-F1
#
_entry.id   AF-A0AAU8LBV9-F1
#
_cell.length_a   1.000
_cell.length_b   1.000
_cell.length_c   1.000
_cell.angle_alpha   90.00
_cell.angle_beta   90.00
_cell.angle_gamma   90.00
#
_symmetry.space_group_name_H-M   'P 1'
#
loop_
_entity.id
_entity.type
_entity.pdbx_description
1 polymer ?
#
loop_
_entity_poly.entity_id
_entity_poly.type
_entity_poly.pdbx_seq_one_letter_code
_entity_poly.pdbx_strand_id
1 'polypeptide(L)'
;MNSITRNALCASLALLSPGIWASAGPVTPKVMLIAMFAPEAQNWIDRLHLTKEIQVPGLAAEYPTIRCNDQDTCLMVTGMGQTNAAASTLALALSPQFDLRKTYFIVAGIAGINPHHGTLGTTAWAHYLVEFGTQWEIDSRDVPKDWPTGYLGINTKGPNEKPPLDYKTEVFELNPTLQAKAFALSQNVKLSESKESAAWRVKYPYAPANQPPQVTRCDTLAGNTWFSGTRLSERAEVWTRLLTDNKGVYCTTQQEDNSTYEALLRASKAGKVDVNRLAVVRAGSDFDRPYPGYSEVDNLLKYADQGAFVPALENLYRTGNPLVQAIVKDWKNWENGVPQ
;
A
#
# COMPACT_ATOMS: atom_id res chain seq x y z
N MET A 1 -64.79 45.76 -21.05
CA MET A 1 -64.26 44.86 -22.09
C MET A 1 -62.96 45.46 -22.59
N ASN A 2 -61.83 45.07 -21.99
CA ASN A 2 -60.51 45.64 -22.30
C ASN A 2 -59.77 44.75 -23.28
N SER A 3 -59.38 45.33 -24.41
CA SER A 3 -58.52 44.75 -25.45
C SER A 3 -57.07 44.70 -24.95
N ILE A 4 -56.46 43.52 -24.94
CA ILE A 4 -55.03 43.34 -24.67
C ILE A 4 -54.34 42.88 -25.97
N THR A 5 -53.44 43.73 -26.44
CA THR A 5 -52.53 43.59 -27.57
C THR A 5 -51.42 42.57 -27.27
N ARG A 6 -51.16 41.64 -28.20
CA ARG A 6 -50.03 40.69 -28.13
C ARG A 6 -48.75 41.37 -28.64
N ASN A 7 -47.77 41.55 -27.76
CA ASN A 7 -46.39 41.88 -28.14
C ASN A 7 -45.62 40.60 -28.47
N ALA A 8 -45.02 40.56 -29.66
CA ALA A 8 -44.09 39.51 -30.08
C ALA A 8 -42.67 39.87 -29.59
N LEU A 9 -42.06 39.01 -28.76
CA LEU A 9 -40.63 39.07 -28.45
C LEU A 9 -39.85 38.31 -29.54
N CYS A 10 -39.00 39.00 -30.28
CA CYS A 10 -37.93 38.38 -31.06
C CYS A 10 -36.82 37.91 -30.10
N ALA A 11 -36.60 36.60 -30.03
CA ALA A 11 -35.44 36.02 -29.34
C ALA A 11 -34.25 35.97 -30.33
N SER A 12 -33.22 36.77 -30.07
CA SER A 12 -31.92 36.69 -30.74
C SER A 12 -31.13 35.51 -30.19
N LEU A 13 -30.99 34.44 -30.99
CA LEU A 13 -30.09 33.33 -30.73
C LEU A 13 -28.63 33.78 -30.93
N ALA A 14 -27.90 33.97 -29.83
CA ALA A 14 -26.45 34.06 -29.86
C ALA A 14 -25.87 32.65 -30.13
N LEU A 15 -25.33 32.45 -31.32
CA LEU A 15 -24.56 31.27 -31.69
C LEU A 15 -23.23 31.28 -30.91
N LEU A 16 -23.20 30.61 -29.76
CA LEU A 16 -21.95 30.22 -29.11
C LEU A 16 -21.26 29.19 -30.00
N SER A 17 -20.21 29.61 -30.69
CA SER A 17 -19.31 28.68 -31.39
C SER A 17 -18.66 27.78 -30.34
N PRO A 18 -18.80 26.45 -30.41
CA PRO A 18 -18.05 25.57 -29.52
C PRO A 18 -16.58 25.67 -29.94
N GLY A 19 -15.78 26.36 -29.12
CA GLY A 19 -14.34 26.24 -29.19
C GLY A 19 -14.00 24.76 -29.12
N ILE A 20 -13.34 24.23 -30.14
CA ILE A 20 -12.76 22.89 -30.12
C ILE A 20 -11.63 22.95 -29.09
N TRP A 21 -11.96 22.64 -27.84
CA TRP A 21 -10.94 22.29 -26.85
C TRP A 21 -10.33 20.99 -27.36
N ALA A 22 -9.11 21.06 -27.88
CA ALA A 22 -8.32 19.88 -28.08
C ALA A 22 -8.22 19.19 -26.72
N SER A 23 -8.96 18.09 -26.54
CA SER A 23 -8.75 17.21 -25.39
C SER A 23 -7.29 16.79 -25.45
N ALA A 24 -6.49 17.27 -24.50
CA ALA A 24 -5.22 16.61 -24.24
C ALA A 24 -5.52 15.11 -24.09
N GLY A 25 -4.70 14.26 -24.70
CA GLY A 25 -4.86 12.81 -24.57
C GLY A 25 -4.81 12.37 -23.10
N PRO A 26 -5.16 11.12 -22.80
CA PRO A 26 -5.08 10.61 -21.43
C PRO A 26 -3.65 10.75 -20.87
N VAL A 27 -3.55 11.02 -19.57
CA VAL A 27 -2.27 11.10 -18.87
C VAL A 27 -1.63 9.71 -18.83
N THR A 28 -0.35 9.61 -19.18
CA THR A 28 0.40 8.35 -19.31
C THR A 28 1.56 8.30 -18.32
N PRO A 29 1.29 8.18 -17.01
CA PRO A 29 2.36 8.18 -16.02
C PRO A 29 3.26 6.96 -16.21
N LYS A 30 4.57 7.16 -16.15
CA LYS A 30 5.55 6.07 -16.05
C LYS A 30 5.47 5.40 -14.70
N VAL A 31 5.24 6.19 -13.65
CA VAL A 31 5.12 5.74 -12.26
C VAL A 31 3.86 6.32 -11.62
N MET A 32 3.07 5.46 -10.97
CA MET A 32 1.98 5.79 -10.07
C MET A 32 2.35 5.35 -8.65
N LEU A 33 2.64 6.31 -7.79
CA LEU A 33 2.80 6.10 -6.36
C LEU A 33 1.43 5.93 -5.72
N ILE A 34 1.31 4.99 -4.78
CA ILE A 34 0.09 4.75 -4.00
C ILE A 34 0.45 4.89 -2.52
N ALA A 35 -0.13 5.89 -1.88
CA ALA A 35 -0.10 6.11 -0.44
C ALA A 35 -1.53 5.96 0.12
N MET A 36 -1.67 5.81 1.44
CA MET A 36 -2.97 5.52 2.06
C MET A 36 -3.53 6.73 2.78
N PHE A 37 -2.69 7.62 3.27
CA PHE A 37 -3.10 8.89 3.91
C PHE A 37 -2.07 10.00 3.69
N ALA A 38 -2.45 11.25 3.99
CA ALA A 38 -1.65 12.44 3.64
C ALA A 38 -0.16 12.39 4.11
N PRO A 39 0.16 12.07 5.38
CA PRO A 39 1.53 11.92 5.85
C PRO A 39 2.43 10.99 5.01
N GLU A 40 1.92 9.86 4.53
CA GLU A 40 2.68 8.96 3.64
C GLU A 40 2.97 9.60 2.29
N ALA A 41 2.05 10.42 1.79
CA ALA A 41 2.20 11.10 0.51
C ALA A 41 3.13 12.31 0.56
N GLN A 42 3.23 13.00 1.71
CA GLN A 42 3.81 14.33 1.81
C GLN A 42 5.27 14.41 1.33
N ASN A 43 6.12 13.49 1.78
CA ASN A 43 7.53 13.46 1.38
C ASN A 43 7.71 13.27 -0.14
N TRP A 44 6.80 12.54 -0.78
CA TRP A 44 6.81 12.35 -2.23
C TRP A 44 6.32 13.60 -2.96
N ILE A 45 5.22 14.19 -2.49
CA ILE A 45 4.63 15.41 -3.08
C ILE A 45 5.66 16.53 -3.10
N ASP A 46 6.32 16.77 -1.96
CA ASP A 46 7.25 17.89 -1.80
C ASP A 46 8.52 17.69 -2.63
N ARG A 47 9.13 16.49 -2.57
CA ARG A 47 10.43 16.22 -3.18
C ARG A 47 10.36 15.91 -4.67
N LEU A 48 9.23 15.40 -5.15
CA LEU A 48 8.98 15.17 -6.58
C LEU A 48 8.20 16.31 -7.24
N HIS A 49 7.85 17.35 -6.49
CA HIS A 49 7.09 18.51 -6.94
C HIS A 49 5.79 18.12 -7.66
N LEU A 50 4.97 17.28 -7.03
CA LEU A 50 3.70 16.79 -7.58
C LEU A 50 2.60 17.87 -7.49
N THR A 51 2.71 18.91 -8.32
CA THR A 51 1.90 20.12 -8.24
C THR A 51 0.65 20.11 -9.13
N LYS A 52 0.60 19.25 -10.15
CA LYS A 52 -0.58 19.15 -11.04
C LYS A 52 -1.63 18.27 -10.40
N GLU A 53 -2.83 18.79 -10.22
CA GLU A 53 -3.95 18.06 -9.62
C GLU A 53 -4.98 17.66 -10.67
N ILE A 54 -5.38 16.40 -10.65
CA ILE A 54 -6.40 15.83 -11.55
C ILE A 54 -7.48 15.21 -10.69
N GLN A 55 -8.70 15.74 -10.76
CA GLN A 55 -9.85 15.16 -10.07
C GLN A 55 -10.30 13.88 -10.76
N VAL A 56 -10.46 12.80 -9.99
CA VAL A 56 -10.92 11.51 -10.51
C VAL A 56 -12.20 11.08 -9.81
N PRO A 57 -13.32 10.93 -10.55
CA PRO A 57 -14.55 10.41 -9.98
C PRO A 57 -14.36 9.03 -9.34
N GLY A 58 -14.92 8.84 -8.14
CA GLY A 58 -14.87 7.58 -7.40
C GLY A 58 -13.71 7.45 -6.41
N LEU A 59 -12.76 8.40 -6.38
CA LEU A 59 -11.79 8.49 -5.29
C LEU A 59 -12.47 8.90 -3.97
N ALA A 60 -11.81 8.59 -2.86
CA ALA A 60 -12.26 9.01 -1.53
C ALA A 60 -12.50 10.53 -1.45
N ALA A 61 -13.56 10.95 -0.76
CA ALA A 61 -13.93 12.36 -0.67
C ALA A 61 -12.84 13.24 -0.03
N GLU A 62 -12.06 12.67 0.90
CA GLU A 62 -10.91 13.34 1.53
C GLU A 62 -9.71 13.47 0.58
N TYR A 63 -9.60 12.58 -0.42
CA TYR A 63 -8.49 12.49 -1.36
C TYR A 63 -8.98 12.42 -2.82
N PRO A 64 -9.70 13.45 -3.32
CA PRO A 64 -10.39 13.38 -4.60
C PRO A 64 -9.48 13.62 -5.82
N THR A 65 -8.18 13.86 -5.60
CA THR A 65 -7.23 14.25 -6.65
C THR A 65 -6.03 13.31 -6.73
N ILE A 66 -5.60 13.06 -7.97
CA ILE A 66 -4.28 12.52 -8.31
C ILE A 66 -3.32 13.69 -8.49
N ARG A 67 -2.14 13.60 -7.89
CA ARG A 67 -1.08 14.63 -8.01
C ARG A 67 0.03 14.15 -8.94
N CYS A 68 0.43 14.96 -9.92
CA CYS A 68 1.46 14.60 -10.90
C CYS A 68 2.53 15.69 -11.07
N ASN A 69 3.68 15.33 -11.62
CA ASN A 69 4.74 16.25 -12.07
C ASN A 69 4.95 16.19 -13.59
N ASP A 70 5.98 16.90 -14.08
CA ASP A 70 6.37 16.94 -15.50
C ASP A 70 7.25 15.75 -15.92
N GLN A 71 7.63 14.88 -14.98
CA GLN A 71 8.49 13.70 -15.22
C GLN A 71 7.67 12.40 -15.27
N ASP A 72 6.39 12.51 -15.61
CA ASP A 72 5.44 11.38 -15.73
C ASP A 72 5.33 10.54 -14.44
N THR A 73 5.50 11.18 -13.28
CA THR A 73 5.21 10.56 -11.98
C THR A 73 3.94 11.14 -11.40
N CYS A 74 3.03 10.27 -10.99
CA CYS A 74 1.80 10.63 -10.30
C CYS A 74 1.72 9.93 -8.94
N LEU A 75 0.85 10.44 -8.07
CA LEU A 75 0.55 9.89 -6.76
C LEU A 75 -0.96 9.91 -6.50
N MET A 76 -1.47 8.79 -6.02
CA MET A 76 -2.80 8.65 -5.46
C MET A 76 -2.70 8.45 -3.94
N VAL A 77 -3.65 9.05 -3.20
CA VAL A 77 -3.92 8.67 -1.81
C VAL A 77 -5.23 7.89 -1.78
N THR A 78 -5.21 6.64 -1.31
CA THR A 78 -6.40 5.78 -1.37
C THR A 78 -7.45 6.11 -0.32
N GLY A 79 -7.01 6.61 0.84
CA GLY A 79 -7.71 6.46 2.11
C GLY A 79 -7.31 5.16 2.81
N MET A 80 -7.34 5.16 4.14
CA MET A 80 -6.95 4.00 4.96
C MET A 80 -7.97 2.87 4.90
N GLY A 81 -7.49 1.63 5.05
CA GLY A 81 -8.31 0.42 5.10
C GLY A 81 -8.72 -0.13 3.73
N GLN A 82 -9.08 -1.42 3.72
CA GLN A 82 -9.28 -2.21 2.51
C GLN A 82 -10.35 -1.64 1.57
N THR A 83 -11.46 -1.18 2.12
CA THR A 83 -12.58 -0.64 1.34
C THR A 83 -12.17 0.58 0.52
N ASN A 84 -11.46 1.52 1.15
CA ASN A 84 -10.95 2.72 0.47
C ASN A 84 -9.87 2.34 -0.54
N ALA A 85 -8.94 1.47 -0.17
CA ALA A 85 -7.89 0.96 -1.05
C ALA A 85 -8.46 0.34 -2.34
N ALA A 86 -9.43 -0.57 -2.23
CA ALA A 86 -10.07 -1.20 -3.38
C ALA A 86 -10.83 -0.19 -4.25
N ALA A 87 -11.68 0.65 -3.63
CA ALA A 87 -12.54 1.58 -4.35
C ALA A 87 -11.73 2.64 -5.11
N SER A 88 -10.79 3.31 -4.43
CA SER A 88 -9.96 4.37 -5.00
C SER A 88 -9.04 3.83 -6.11
N THR A 89 -8.41 2.66 -5.88
CA THR A 89 -7.53 2.04 -6.89
C THR A 89 -8.31 1.65 -8.15
N LEU A 90 -9.50 1.07 -7.99
CA LEU A 90 -10.32 0.69 -9.14
C LEU A 90 -10.86 1.92 -9.89
N ALA A 91 -11.24 2.98 -9.16
CA ALA A 91 -11.68 4.25 -9.75
C ALA A 91 -10.57 4.88 -10.62
N LEU A 92 -9.34 4.92 -10.12
CA LEU A 92 -8.17 5.33 -10.91
C LEU A 92 -7.96 4.43 -12.12
N ALA A 93 -7.91 3.11 -11.91
CA ALA A 93 -7.55 2.14 -12.94
C ALA A 93 -8.55 2.07 -14.10
N LEU A 94 -9.82 2.42 -13.85
CA LEU A 94 -10.88 2.46 -14.87
C LEU A 94 -11.12 3.87 -15.45
N SER A 95 -10.49 4.90 -14.91
CA SER A 95 -10.68 6.28 -15.36
C SER A 95 -10.20 6.48 -16.80
N PRO A 96 -11.02 7.08 -17.69
CA PRO A 96 -10.60 7.39 -19.06
C PRO A 96 -9.59 8.54 -19.12
N GLN A 97 -9.35 9.23 -18.00
CA GLN A 97 -8.38 10.33 -17.90
C GLN A 97 -6.93 9.82 -17.93
N PHE A 98 -6.71 8.52 -17.71
CA PHE A 98 -5.39 7.92 -17.64
C PHE A 98 -5.26 6.73 -18.61
N ASP A 99 -4.08 6.59 -19.20
CA ASP A 99 -3.66 5.38 -19.88
C ASP A 99 -2.53 4.75 -19.07
N LEU A 100 -2.89 3.70 -18.33
CA LEU A 100 -2.06 3.06 -17.32
C LEU A 100 -1.45 1.74 -17.78
N ARG A 101 -1.59 1.40 -19.07
CA ARG A 101 -1.22 0.08 -19.62
C ARG A 101 0.26 -0.25 -19.46
N LYS A 102 1.13 0.77 -19.40
CA LYS A 102 2.58 0.61 -19.20
C LYS A 102 3.06 1.12 -17.83
N THR A 103 2.18 1.67 -17.01
CA THR A 103 2.54 2.32 -15.74
C THR A 103 3.09 1.31 -14.74
N TYR A 104 4.15 1.72 -14.03
CA TYR A 104 4.59 1.04 -12.81
C TYR A 104 3.86 1.57 -11.59
N PHE A 105 3.38 0.67 -10.75
CA PHE A 105 2.71 1.02 -9.50
C PHE A 105 3.66 0.74 -8.34
N ILE A 106 3.80 1.70 -7.43
CA ILE A 106 4.60 1.54 -6.22
C ILE A 106 3.71 1.91 -5.03
N VAL A 107 3.30 0.89 -4.27
CA VAL A 107 2.68 1.14 -2.96
C VAL A 107 3.80 1.45 -1.98
N ALA A 108 3.70 2.60 -1.31
CA ALA A 108 4.67 3.06 -0.33
C ALA A 108 3.94 3.53 0.92
N GLY A 109 3.90 2.69 1.95
CA GLY A 109 3.20 2.99 3.20
C GLY A 109 3.86 2.44 4.45
N ILE A 110 3.47 2.97 5.60
CA ILE A 110 3.95 2.48 6.88
C ILE A 110 3.24 1.16 7.24
N ALA A 111 3.79 0.48 8.24
CA ALA A 111 3.31 -0.79 8.75
C ALA A 111 3.86 -1.04 10.17
N GLY A 112 3.20 -1.92 10.92
CA GLY A 112 3.83 -2.54 12.10
C GLY A 112 4.92 -3.53 11.66
N ILE A 113 6.09 -3.53 12.31
CA ILE A 113 7.22 -4.41 11.99
C ILE A 113 7.34 -5.56 12.99
N ASN A 114 7.54 -6.77 12.49
CA ASN A 114 7.89 -7.93 13.30
C ASN A 114 9.35 -7.79 13.78
N PRO A 115 9.61 -7.74 15.11
CA PRO A 115 10.96 -7.58 15.64
C PRO A 115 11.93 -8.72 15.27
N HIS A 116 11.42 -9.89 14.86
CA HIS A 116 12.27 -11.00 14.41
C HIS A 116 12.82 -10.79 12.99
N HIS A 117 12.26 -9.85 12.21
CA HIS A 117 12.62 -9.62 10.81
C HIS A 117 13.01 -8.17 10.48
N GLY A 118 12.79 -7.22 11.40
CA GLY A 118 13.24 -5.84 11.25
C GLY A 118 13.25 -5.07 12.56
N THR A 119 13.53 -3.78 12.44
CA THR A 119 13.44 -2.79 13.52
C THR A 119 12.60 -1.59 13.07
N LEU A 120 12.35 -0.66 13.99
CA LEU A 120 11.73 0.64 13.72
C LEU A 120 12.44 1.38 12.59
N GLY A 121 11.68 1.80 11.58
CA GLY A 121 12.18 2.45 10.38
C GLY A 121 12.72 1.51 9.30
N THR A 122 12.80 0.20 9.54
CA THR A 122 13.15 -0.79 8.50
C THR A 122 12.17 -0.71 7.35
N THR A 123 12.66 -0.78 6.11
CA THR A 123 11.82 -0.85 4.92
C THR A 123 11.94 -2.21 4.26
N ALA A 124 10.80 -2.76 3.82
CA ALA A 124 10.72 -4.10 3.28
C ALA A 124 10.04 -4.09 1.90
N TRP A 125 10.72 -4.64 0.89
CA TRP A 125 10.11 -4.94 -0.41
C TRP A 125 9.43 -6.31 -0.36
N ALA A 126 8.11 -6.34 -0.54
CA ALA A 126 7.31 -7.57 -0.45
C ALA A 126 7.44 -8.46 -1.69
N HIS A 127 7.40 -9.79 -1.48
CA HIS A 127 7.20 -10.78 -2.54
C HIS A 127 5.75 -11.31 -2.46
N TYR A 128 5.26 -11.59 -1.27
CA TYR A 128 3.89 -12.01 -1.01
C TYR A 128 3.07 -10.93 -0.30
N LEU A 129 1.79 -10.84 -0.67
CA LEU A 129 0.76 -10.09 0.03
C LEU A 129 -0.22 -11.09 0.64
N VAL A 130 -0.36 -11.11 1.96
CA VAL A 130 -1.16 -12.12 2.67
C VAL A 130 -2.33 -11.46 3.39
N GLU A 131 -3.55 -11.93 3.13
CA GLU A 131 -4.74 -11.45 3.83
C GLU A 131 -4.93 -12.16 5.16
N PHE A 132 -5.17 -11.42 6.23
CA PHE A 132 -5.37 -11.95 7.58
C PHE A 132 -6.81 -11.88 8.06
N GLY A 133 -7.63 -10.96 7.55
CA GLY A 133 -9.04 -10.87 7.91
C GLY A 133 -9.91 -11.98 7.29
N THR A 134 -9.47 -12.56 6.16
CA THR A 134 -10.22 -13.63 5.46
C THR A 134 -9.95 -15.00 6.09
N GLN A 135 -10.52 -15.20 7.28
CA GLN A 135 -10.42 -16.40 8.10
C GLN A 135 -11.74 -16.64 8.82
N TRP A 136 -11.92 -17.84 9.37
CA TRP A 136 -12.90 -18.02 10.44
C TRP A 136 -12.26 -17.71 11.78
N GLU A 137 -13.08 -17.28 12.73
CA GLU A 137 -12.66 -16.98 14.09
C GLU A 137 -13.70 -17.52 15.07
N ILE A 138 -13.20 -18.23 16.08
CA ILE A 138 -13.94 -18.55 17.29
C ILE A 138 -13.38 -17.64 18.38
N ASP A 139 -14.25 -17.08 19.22
CA ASP A 139 -13.83 -16.26 20.35
C ASP A 139 -12.78 -17.00 21.18
N SER A 140 -11.63 -16.37 21.42
CA SER A 140 -10.50 -16.97 22.12
C SER A 140 -10.81 -17.53 23.51
N ARG A 141 -11.94 -17.15 24.12
CA ARG A 141 -12.40 -17.68 25.41
C ARG A 141 -13.12 -19.04 25.29
N ASP A 142 -13.62 -19.36 24.11
CA ASP A 142 -14.43 -20.55 23.83
C ASP A 142 -13.70 -21.60 22.98
N VAL A 143 -12.47 -21.32 22.54
CA VAL A 143 -11.67 -22.25 21.73
C VAL A 143 -11.28 -23.52 22.51
N PRO A 144 -11.10 -24.66 21.82
CA PRO A 144 -10.50 -25.85 22.44
C PRO A 144 -9.17 -25.53 23.13
N LYS A 145 -8.95 -26.11 24.31
CA LYS A 145 -7.78 -25.80 25.16
C LYS A 145 -6.43 -26.13 24.50
N ASP A 146 -6.44 -27.05 23.55
CA ASP A 146 -5.28 -27.50 22.77
C ASP A 146 -5.02 -26.64 21.52
N TRP A 147 -5.93 -25.72 21.17
CA TRP A 147 -5.74 -24.82 20.04
C TRP A 147 -4.89 -23.60 20.46
N PRO A 148 -3.85 -23.24 19.68
CA PRO A 148 -3.01 -22.07 19.98
C PRO A 148 -3.74 -20.73 19.75
N THR A 149 -4.86 -20.75 19.03
CA THR A 149 -5.63 -19.57 18.63
C THR A 149 -7.08 -19.93 18.27
N GLY A 150 -7.96 -18.94 18.20
CA GLY A 150 -9.31 -19.07 17.65
C GLY A 150 -9.42 -18.86 16.15
N TYR A 151 -8.34 -18.41 15.49
CA TYR A 151 -8.31 -18.24 14.03
C TYR A 151 -8.06 -19.57 13.33
N LEU A 152 -8.83 -19.82 12.27
CA LEU A 152 -8.66 -20.97 11.39
C LEU A 152 -8.98 -20.59 9.94
N GLY A 153 -8.41 -21.34 8.99
CA GLY A 153 -8.72 -21.14 7.59
C GLY A 153 -10.19 -21.45 7.29
N ILE A 154 -10.78 -20.70 6.34
CA ILE A 154 -12.14 -20.99 5.86
C ILE A 154 -12.20 -22.45 5.38
N ASN A 155 -13.23 -23.18 5.81
CA ASN A 155 -13.43 -24.60 5.49
C ASN A 155 -12.36 -25.58 6.05
N THR A 156 -11.56 -25.16 7.03
CA THR A 156 -10.61 -26.05 7.73
C THR A 156 -11.19 -26.61 9.03
N LYS A 157 -10.54 -27.63 9.60
CA LYS A 157 -10.94 -28.24 10.89
C LYS A 157 -10.02 -27.87 12.05
N GLY A 158 -8.97 -27.07 11.79
CA GLY A 158 -8.04 -26.63 12.81
C GLY A 158 -7.10 -25.51 12.34
N PRO A 159 -6.41 -24.84 13.27
CA PRO A 159 -5.64 -23.62 13.01
C PRO A 159 -4.36 -23.81 12.17
N ASN A 160 -3.91 -25.05 12.03
CA ASN A 160 -2.67 -25.41 11.33
C ASN A 160 -2.91 -26.01 9.93
N GLU A 161 -4.14 -25.98 9.43
CA GLU A 161 -4.50 -26.46 8.10
C GLU A 161 -4.48 -25.32 7.08
N LYS A 162 -3.91 -25.57 5.89
CA LYS A 162 -4.00 -24.63 4.77
C LYS A 162 -5.41 -24.71 4.17
N PRO A 163 -6.16 -23.59 4.06
CA PRO A 163 -7.46 -23.59 3.42
C PRO A 163 -7.35 -23.78 1.89
N PRO A 164 -8.45 -24.14 1.20
CA PRO A 164 -8.50 -24.23 -0.26
C PRO A 164 -8.35 -22.88 -1.01
N LEU A 165 -8.35 -21.75 -0.28
CA LEU A 165 -8.27 -20.39 -0.81
C LEU A 165 -9.43 -20.05 -1.75
N ASP A 166 -10.67 -20.26 -1.30
CA ASP A 166 -11.86 -20.13 -2.14
C ASP A 166 -12.23 -18.68 -2.48
N TYR A 167 -11.80 -17.69 -1.69
CA TYR A 167 -12.15 -16.28 -1.91
C TYR A 167 -11.25 -15.61 -2.96
N LYS A 168 -10.12 -16.24 -3.30
CA LYS A 168 -9.17 -15.84 -4.36
C LYS A 168 -8.49 -14.49 -4.11
N THR A 169 -8.50 -14.01 -2.87
CA THR A 169 -7.83 -12.78 -2.42
C THR A 169 -6.95 -13.00 -1.19
N GLU A 170 -6.84 -14.24 -0.74
CA GLU A 170 -6.17 -14.61 0.51
C GLU A 170 -4.65 -14.44 0.42
N VAL A 171 -4.08 -14.66 -0.76
CA VAL A 171 -2.64 -14.52 -1.00
C VAL A 171 -2.37 -14.13 -2.45
N PHE A 172 -1.45 -13.19 -2.65
CA PHE A 172 -0.94 -12.80 -3.96
C PHE A 172 0.58 -12.87 -3.98
N GLU A 173 1.12 -13.29 -5.12
CA GLU A 173 2.56 -13.23 -5.40
C GLU A 173 2.84 -12.06 -6.34
N LEU A 174 3.76 -11.18 -5.93
CA LEU A 174 4.25 -10.05 -6.72
C LEU A 174 5.34 -10.50 -7.69
N ASN A 175 5.64 -9.67 -8.69
CA ASN A 175 6.70 -9.95 -9.66
C ASN A 175 8.09 -10.01 -8.95
N PRO A 176 8.72 -11.19 -8.85
CA PRO A 176 9.97 -11.34 -8.12
C PRO A 176 11.14 -10.61 -8.78
N THR A 177 11.10 -10.41 -10.11
CA THR A 177 12.13 -9.67 -10.84
C THR A 177 12.07 -8.18 -10.49
N LEU A 178 10.87 -7.62 -10.41
CA LEU A 178 10.67 -6.22 -10.02
C LEU A 178 11.09 -5.99 -8.56
N GLN A 179 10.68 -6.87 -7.65
CA GLN A 179 11.09 -6.81 -6.24
C GLN A 179 12.63 -6.88 -6.11
N ALA A 180 13.28 -7.83 -6.77
CA ALA A 180 14.72 -7.98 -6.73
C ALA A 180 15.44 -6.72 -7.27
N LYS A 181 14.94 -6.13 -8.36
CA LYS A 181 15.49 -4.88 -8.91
C LYS A 181 15.30 -3.71 -7.95
N ALA A 182 14.11 -3.56 -7.36
CA ALA A 182 13.80 -2.52 -6.38
C ALA A 182 14.72 -2.61 -5.16
N PHE A 183 14.92 -3.81 -4.63
CA PHE A 183 15.86 -4.06 -3.54
C PHE A 183 17.30 -3.74 -3.94
N ALA A 184 17.77 -4.23 -5.09
CA ALA A 184 19.15 -4.00 -5.53
C ALA A 184 19.48 -2.50 -5.67
N LEU A 185 18.52 -1.69 -6.13
CA LEU A 185 18.63 -0.24 -6.26
C LEU A 185 18.66 0.50 -4.92
N SER A 186 18.10 -0.08 -3.86
CA SER A 186 17.83 0.61 -2.59
C SER A 186 18.55 0.03 -1.37
N GLN A 187 19.10 -1.18 -1.44
CA GLN A 187 19.65 -1.92 -0.29
C GLN A 187 20.70 -1.16 0.54
N ASN A 188 21.45 -0.26 -0.10
CA ASN A 188 22.52 0.51 0.53
C ASN A 188 22.09 1.94 0.93
N VAL A 189 20.81 2.28 0.79
CA VAL A 189 20.32 3.59 1.19
C VAL A 189 20.35 3.70 2.71
N LYS A 190 20.95 4.80 3.20
CA LYS A 190 20.95 5.10 4.62
C LYS A 190 19.56 5.52 5.09
N LEU A 191 18.97 4.68 5.92
CA LEU A 191 17.69 4.93 6.58
C LEU A 191 17.87 5.86 7.80
N SER A 192 16.81 6.60 8.10
CA SER A 192 16.66 7.50 9.22
C SER A 192 16.12 6.76 10.46
N GLU A 193 16.50 7.22 11.64
CA GLU A 193 15.91 6.83 12.93
C GLU A 193 15.82 8.07 13.83
N SER A 194 14.88 8.08 14.78
CA SER A 194 14.76 9.12 15.81
C SER A 194 15.53 8.73 17.07
N LYS A 195 15.69 9.67 18.01
CA LYS A 195 16.30 9.36 19.31
C LYS A 195 15.44 8.36 20.08
N GLU A 196 14.13 8.54 19.98
CA GLU A 196 13.10 7.72 20.60
C GLU A 196 13.11 6.30 20.01
N SER A 197 13.16 6.15 18.69
CA SER A 197 13.19 4.82 18.05
C SER A 197 14.51 4.10 18.33
N ALA A 198 15.63 4.81 18.36
CA ALA A 198 16.93 4.25 18.74
C ALA A 198 16.95 3.78 20.20
N ALA A 199 16.35 4.55 21.12
CA ALA A 199 16.22 4.17 22.53
C ALA A 199 15.19 3.04 22.75
N TRP A 200 14.16 2.96 21.91
CA TRP A 200 13.14 1.91 22.02
C TRP A 200 13.67 0.57 21.54
N ARG A 201 14.32 0.54 20.38
CA ARG A 201 14.71 -0.71 19.72
C ARG A 201 15.71 -1.55 20.52
N VAL A 202 16.54 -0.93 21.37
CA VAL A 202 17.50 -1.63 22.23
C VAL A 202 16.85 -2.36 23.42
N LYS A 203 15.54 -2.17 23.66
CA LYS A 203 14.79 -2.93 24.66
C LYS A 203 14.52 -4.38 24.22
N TYR A 204 14.64 -4.67 22.93
CA TYR A 204 14.59 -6.03 22.40
C TYR A 204 15.97 -6.69 22.56
N PRO A 205 16.09 -7.88 23.15
CA PRO A 205 17.38 -8.49 23.44
C PRO A 205 18.05 -9.18 22.24
N TYR A 206 17.51 -9.04 21.02
CA TYR A 206 17.97 -9.76 19.83
C TYR A 206 17.98 -8.89 18.57
N ALA A 207 18.82 -9.28 17.62
CA ALA A 207 18.82 -8.74 16.26
C ALA A 207 17.72 -9.42 15.41
N PRO A 208 17.18 -8.75 14.37
CA PRO A 208 17.55 -7.40 13.93
C PRO A 208 16.88 -6.27 14.72
N ALA A 209 15.90 -6.55 15.60
CA ALA A 209 15.18 -5.52 16.35
C ALA A 209 16.10 -4.51 17.04
N ASN A 210 17.20 -4.96 17.65
CA ASN A 210 18.14 -4.08 18.36
C ASN A 210 19.24 -3.42 17.50
N GLN A 211 19.17 -3.52 16.17
CA GLN A 211 20.12 -2.90 15.24
C GLN A 211 19.53 -1.66 14.56
N PRO A 212 20.33 -0.74 13.99
CA PRO A 212 19.81 0.35 13.17
C PRO A 212 18.97 -0.16 11.98
N PRO A 213 17.99 0.63 11.49
CA PRO A 213 17.15 0.22 10.37
C PRO A 213 17.93 0.03 9.06
N GLN A 214 17.52 -0.97 8.29
CA GLN A 214 18.06 -1.27 6.98
C GLN A 214 16.92 -1.54 5.98
N VAL A 215 17.26 -1.53 4.70
CA VAL A 215 16.36 -2.03 3.65
C VAL A 215 16.45 -3.55 3.62
N THR A 216 15.32 -4.25 3.52
CA THR A 216 15.24 -5.72 3.51
C THR A 216 14.22 -6.23 2.48
N ARG A 217 14.13 -7.56 2.35
CA ARG A 217 13.10 -8.28 1.60
C ARG A 217 12.39 -9.25 2.52
N CYS A 218 11.10 -9.09 2.63
CA CYS A 218 10.20 -9.94 3.40
C CYS A 218 8.77 -9.48 3.09
N ASP A 219 7.78 -10.21 3.59
CA ASP A 219 6.41 -10.12 3.13
C ASP A 219 5.51 -9.36 4.09
N THR A 220 4.42 -8.87 3.52
CA THR A 220 3.47 -8.01 4.20
C THR A 220 2.13 -8.71 4.30
N LEU A 221 1.46 -8.47 5.41
CA LEU A 221 0.15 -9.02 5.71
C LEU A 221 -0.86 -7.88 5.90
N ALA A 222 -2.02 -8.04 5.29
CA ALA A 222 -3.11 -7.07 5.30
C ALA A 222 -4.26 -7.54 6.20
N GLY A 223 -4.95 -6.61 6.86
CA GLY A 223 -6.25 -6.87 7.47
C GLY A 223 -6.96 -5.58 7.90
N ASN A 224 -8.29 -5.61 8.01
CA ASN A 224 -9.05 -4.45 8.47
C ASN A 224 -8.96 -4.18 9.98
N THR A 225 -8.38 -5.11 10.74
CA THR A 225 -8.13 -4.93 12.17
C THR A 225 -6.69 -4.51 12.37
N TRP A 226 -6.49 -3.31 12.93
CA TRP A 226 -5.18 -2.93 13.44
C TRP A 226 -4.94 -3.61 14.79
N PHE A 227 -4.08 -4.62 14.78
CA PHE A 227 -3.77 -5.44 15.95
C PHE A 227 -2.34 -5.22 16.44
N SER A 228 -2.12 -5.53 17.71
CA SER A 228 -0.80 -5.67 18.30
C SER A 228 -0.80 -6.84 19.26
N GLY A 229 0.32 -7.55 19.29
CA GLY A 229 0.72 -8.36 20.42
C GLY A 229 1.15 -9.77 20.08
N THR A 230 1.94 -10.36 20.98
CA THR A 230 2.78 -11.53 20.70
C THR A 230 2.01 -12.68 20.03
N ARG A 231 0.84 -13.07 20.58
CA ARG A 231 0.07 -14.22 20.09
C ARG A 231 -0.57 -14.00 18.72
N LEU A 232 -1.08 -12.80 18.46
CA LEU A 232 -1.69 -12.47 17.16
C LEU A 232 -0.61 -12.43 16.09
N SER A 233 0.54 -11.88 16.45
CA SER A 233 1.66 -11.76 15.52
C SER A 233 2.38 -13.10 15.28
N GLU A 234 2.45 -14.01 16.27
CA GLU A 234 2.83 -15.42 16.07
C GLU A 234 1.84 -16.14 15.14
N ARG A 235 0.53 -15.89 15.29
CA ARG A 235 -0.48 -16.42 14.39
C ARG A 235 -0.30 -15.88 12.97
N ALA A 236 -0.02 -14.59 12.81
CA ALA A 236 0.28 -13.98 11.51
C ALA A 236 1.47 -14.68 10.83
N GLU A 237 2.53 -15.00 11.57
CA GLU A 237 3.68 -15.76 11.05
C GLU A 237 3.29 -17.17 10.57
N VAL A 238 2.52 -17.91 11.38
CA VAL A 238 2.03 -19.25 11.00
C VAL A 238 1.13 -19.16 9.78
N TRP A 239 0.26 -18.15 9.72
CA TRP A 239 -0.67 -17.96 8.62
C TRP A 239 0.03 -17.63 7.31
N THR A 240 0.98 -16.69 7.32
CA THR A 240 1.80 -16.38 6.15
C THR A 240 2.53 -17.61 5.63
N ARG A 241 3.13 -18.42 6.51
CA ARG A 241 3.79 -19.67 6.11
C ARG A 241 2.80 -20.66 5.48
N LEU A 242 1.64 -20.86 6.09
CA LEU A 242 0.60 -21.76 5.56
C LEU A 242 0.15 -21.33 4.16
N LEU A 243 -0.19 -20.05 3.96
CA LEU A 243 -0.75 -19.59 2.69
C LEU A 243 0.28 -19.61 1.56
N THR A 244 1.55 -19.39 1.88
CA THR A 244 2.65 -19.28 0.91
C THR A 244 3.46 -20.58 0.71
N ASP A 245 2.98 -21.72 1.23
CA ASP A 245 3.70 -23.00 1.20
C ASP A 245 5.12 -22.89 1.78
N ASN A 246 5.23 -22.19 2.92
CA ASN A 246 6.47 -21.88 3.66
C ASN A 246 7.49 -20.99 2.94
N LYS A 247 7.12 -20.35 1.82
CA LYS A 247 8.03 -19.46 1.08
C LYS A 247 8.05 -18.04 1.65
N GLY A 248 6.92 -17.59 2.20
CA GLY A 248 6.75 -16.24 2.70
C GLY A 248 7.26 -16.04 4.12
N VAL A 249 7.70 -14.82 4.40
CA VAL A 249 8.23 -14.36 5.68
C VAL A 249 7.45 -13.15 6.15
N TYR A 250 6.58 -13.31 7.15
CA TYR A 250 5.81 -12.19 7.73
C TYR A 250 6.74 -11.21 8.46
N CYS A 251 6.90 -10.01 7.90
CA CYS A 251 7.67 -8.97 8.56
C CYS A 251 6.90 -7.67 8.78
N THR A 252 5.88 -7.37 7.97
CA THR A 252 5.08 -6.15 8.14
C THR A 252 3.58 -6.43 8.18
N THR A 253 2.84 -5.61 8.92
CA THR A 253 1.37 -5.65 8.99
C THR A 253 0.74 -4.29 8.67
N GLN A 254 -0.31 -4.28 7.85
CA GLN A 254 -0.97 -3.09 7.28
C GLN A 254 -2.43 -3.42 6.88
N GLN A 255 -3.16 -2.53 6.22
CA GLN A 255 -4.60 -2.73 5.95
C GLN A 255 -5.04 -2.66 4.48
N GLU A 256 -4.16 -2.54 3.48
CA GLU A 256 -4.53 -2.14 2.11
C GLU A 256 -4.00 -3.04 0.99
N ASP A 257 -2.82 -3.66 1.13
CA ASP A 257 -2.07 -4.17 -0.02
C ASP A 257 -2.85 -5.21 -0.86
N ASN A 258 -3.54 -6.16 -0.21
CA ASN A 258 -4.35 -7.17 -0.90
C ASN A 258 -5.51 -6.54 -1.68
N SER A 259 -6.14 -5.49 -1.14
CA SER A 259 -7.24 -4.79 -1.81
C SER A 259 -6.77 -3.93 -2.98
N THR A 260 -5.61 -3.28 -2.85
CA THR A 260 -4.96 -2.57 -3.96
C THR A 260 -4.58 -3.54 -5.07
N TYR A 261 -3.98 -4.70 -4.73
CA TYR A 261 -3.61 -5.72 -5.71
C TYR A 261 -4.83 -6.25 -6.45
N GLU A 262 -5.90 -6.63 -5.74
CA GLU A 262 -7.11 -7.18 -6.38
C GLU A 262 -7.78 -6.16 -7.31
N ALA A 263 -7.81 -4.89 -6.94
CA ALA A 263 -8.31 -3.83 -7.83
C ALA A 263 -7.48 -3.70 -9.11
N LEU A 264 -6.14 -3.71 -8.99
CA LEU A 264 -5.24 -3.69 -10.15
C LEU A 264 -5.33 -4.98 -10.98
N LEU A 265 -5.51 -6.14 -10.35
CA LEU A 265 -5.68 -7.42 -11.03
C LEU A 265 -6.95 -7.40 -11.89
N ARG A 266 -8.08 -6.91 -11.35
CA ARG A 266 -9.33 -6.74 -12.12
C ARG A 266 -9.15 -5.80 -13.31
N ALA A 267 -8.50 -4.67 -13.09
CA ALA A 267 -8.19 -3.73 -14.17
C ALA A 267 -7.22 -4.32 -15.20
N SER A 268 -6.29 -5.17 -14.77
CA SER A 268 -5.33 -5.85 -15.65
C SER A 268 -6.02 -6.88 -16.54
N LYS A 269 -6.96 -7.66 -15.99
CA LYS A 269 -7.84 -8.56 -16.77
C LYS A 269 -8.68 -7.79 -17.80
N ALA A 270 -8.98 -6.51 -17.55
CA ALA A 270 -9.67 -5.62 -18.47
C ALA A 270 -8.72 -4.88 -19.46
N GLY A 271 -7.42 -5.17 -19.44
CA GLY A 271 -6.43 -4.54 -20.32
C GLY A 271 -6.15 -3.06 -20.02
N LYS A 272 -6.42 -2.60 -18.79
CA LYS A 272 -6.24 -1.20 -18.37
C LYS A 272 -4.90 -0.93 -17.68
N VAL A 273 -4.35 -1.94 -17.01
CA VAL A 273 -3.06 -1.89 -16.30
C VAL A 273 -2.30 -3.21 -16.49
N ASP A 274 -1.03 -3.26 -16.11
CA ASP A 274 -0.25 -4.50 -15.98
C ASP A 274 0.11 -4.72 -14.51
N VAL A 275 -0.56 -5.67 -13.86
CA VAL A 275 -0.33 -5.96 -12.43
C VAL A 275 1.09 -6.48 -12.16
N ASN A 276 1.80 -6.99 -13.17
CA ASN A 276 3.21 -7.40 -13.01
C ASN A 276 4.17 -6.22 -12.84
N ARG A 277 3.67 -4.98 -12.96
CA ARG A 277 4.42 -3.73 -12.73
C ARG A 277 4.14 -3.13 -11.35
N LEU A 278 3.55 -3.89 -10.44
CA LEU A 278 3.33 -3.50 -9.06
C LEU A 278 4.51 -3.92 -8.17
N ALA A 279 5.07 -2.94 -7.47
CA ALA A 279 5.99 -3.14 -6.35
C ALA A 279 5.36 -2.61 -5.06
N VAL A 280 5.68 -3.24 -3.93
CA VAL A 280 5.16 -2.85 -2.62
C VAL A 280 6.33 -2.70 -1.65
N VAL A 281 6.46 -1.53 -1.05
CA VAL A 281 7.39 -1.25 0.04
C VAL A 281 6.64 -0.79 1.28
N ARG A 282 6.91 -1.43 2.41
CA ARG A 282 6.39 -1.05 3.72
C ARG A 282 7.50 -0.61 4.67
N ALA A 283 7.21 0.34 5.57
CA ALA A 283 8.17 0.85 6.55
C ALA A 283 7.66 0.70 7.99
N GLY A 284 8.49 0.15 8.89
CA GLY A 284 8.14 -0.07 10.29
C GLY A 284 7.91 1.22 11.08
N SER A 285 6.66 1.62 11.33
CA SER A 285 6.30 2.79 12.16
C SER A 285 6.19 2.48 13.65
N ASP A 286 6.10 1.21 13.98
CA ASP A 286 5.90 0.64 15.32
C ASP A 286 6.22 -0.86 15.24
N PHE A 287 6.55 -1.49 16.36
CA PHE A 287 6.64 -2.95 16.48
C PHE A 287 5.26 -3.58 16.64
N ASP A 288 5.00 -4.67 15.91
CA ASP A 288 3.73 -5.42 15.92
C ASP A 288 3.43 -6.14 17.26
N ARG A 289 4.42 -6.20 18.16
CA ARG A 289 4.37 -6.86 19.46
C ARG A 289 5.43 -6.24 20.39
N PRO A 290 5.23 -6.29 21.71
CA PRO A 290 6.16 -5.71 22.69
C PRO A 290 7.49 -6.48 22.80
N TYR A 291 8.48 -5.83 23.41
CA TYR A 291 9.66 -6.50 23.92
C TYR A 291 9.32 -7.32 25.19
N PRO A 292 10.14 -8.33 25.56
CA PRO A 292 9.88 -9.15 26.73
C PRO A 292 9.64 -8.34 28.02
N GLY A 293 8.49 -8.58 28.66
CA GLY A 293 8.10 -7.92 29.91
C GLY A 293 7.34 -6.61 29.75
N TYR A 294 7.12 -6.11 28.52
CA TYR A 294 6.24 -4.96 28.29
C TYR A 294 4.80 -5.39 28.01
N SER A 295 3.86 -4.47 28.26
CA SER A 295 2.43 -4.75 28.13
C SER A 295 2.00 -4.79 26.66
N GLU A 296 1.30 -5.85 26.28
CA GLU A 296 0.64 -6.00 24.97
C GLU A 296 -0.34 -4.86 24.69
N VAL A 297 -1.07 -4.43 25.72
CA VAL A 297 -2.04 -3.33 25.67
C VAL A 297 -1.32 -2.00 25.45
N ASP A 298 -0.22 -1.77 26.18
CA ASP A 298 0.54 -0.54 26.01
C ASP A 298 1.27 -0.50 24.66
N ASN A 299 1.71 -1.64 24.12
CA ASN A 299 2.29 -1.67 22.77
C ASN A 299 1.31 -1.16 21.72
N LEU A 300 0.02 -1.52 21.84
CA LEU A 300 -1.05 -1.02 20.97
C LEU A 300 -1.39 0.45 21.24
N LEU A 301 -1.71 0.79 22.49
CA LEU A 301 -2.28 2.10 22.82
C LEU A 301 -1.24 3.22 22.90
N LYS A 302 0.03 2.86 23.14
CA LYS A 302 1.17 3.78 23.24
C LYS A 302 2.20 3.55 22.13
N TYR A 303 1.76 3.01 20.99
CA TYR A 303 2.60 2.80 19.80
C TYR A 303 3.41 4.05 19.39
N ALA A 304 2.87 5.25 19.61
CA ALA A 304 3.54 6.50 19.29
C ALA A 304 4.81 6.75 20.13
N ASP A 305 4.91 6.20 21.34
CA ASP A 305 6.09 6.33 22.21
C ASP A 305 7.33 5.65 21.61
N GLN A 306 7.13 4.76 20.63
CA GLN A 306 8.22 4.12 19.87
C GLN A 306 8.93 5.11 18.94
N GLY A 307 8.31 6.26 18.62
CA GLY A 307 8.95 7.39 17.95
C GLY A 307 9.37 7.14 16.50
N ALA A 308 8.86 6.11 15.85
CA ALA A 308 9.31 5.69 14.52
C ALA A 308 8.42 6.17 13.36
N PHE A 309 7.29 6.80 13.64
CA PHE A 309 6.36 7.32 12.62
C PHE A 309 7.06 8.23 11.60
N VAL A 310 7.70 9.33 12.04
CA VAL A 310 8.39 10.27 11.13
C VAL A 310 9.57 9.61 10.40
N PRO A 311 10.46 8.84 11.08
CA PRO A 311 11.49 8.05 10.38
C PRO A 311 10.94 7.10 9.31
N ALA A 312 9.83 6.40 9.57
CA ALA A 312 9.23 5.48 8.61
C ALA A 312 8.77 6.20 7.34
N LEU A 313 8.11 7.36 7.47
CA LEU A 313 7.69 8.19 6.33
C LEU A 313 8.89 8.66 5.48
N GLU A 314 9.98 9.07 6.12
CA GLU A 314 11.22 9.45 5.42
C GLU A 314 11.84 8.24 4.72
N ASN A 315 11.84 7.08 5.37
CA ASN A 315 12.47 5.87 4.86
C ASN A 315 11.73 5.27 3.67
N LEU A 316 10.41 5.44 3.58
CA LEU A 316 9.64 5.11 2.38
C LEU A 316 10.15 5.85 1.15
N TYR A 317 10.30 7.18 1.25
CA TYR A 317 10.85 7.98 0.16
C TYR A 317 12.28 7.55 -0.17
N ARG A 318 13.14 7.41 0.84
CA ARG A 318 14.53 7.00 0.66
C ARG A 318 14.68 5.65 -0.06
N THR A 319 13.82 4.70 0.28
CA THR A 319 13.87 3.34 -0.26
C THR A 319 13.21 3.23 -1.63
N GLY A 320 12.04 3.85 -1.81
CA GLY A 320 11.27 3.73 -3.04
C GLY A 320 11.76 4.64 -4.17
N ASN A 321 12.25 5.84 -3.86
CA ASN A 321 12.67 6.81 -4.88
C ASN A 321 13.78 6.28 -5.82
N PRO A 322 14.78 5.49 -5.39
CA PRO A 322 15.71 4.83 -6.31
C PRO A 322 15.03 4.06 -7.46
N LEU A 323 13.93 3.34 -7.18
CA LEU A 323 13.15 2.64 -8.21
C LEU A 323 12.41 3.64 -9.12
N VAL A 324 11.77 4.66 -8.54
CA VAL A 324 11.12 5.74 -9.30
C VAL A 324 12.10 6.36 -10.29
N GLN A 325 13.27 6.77 -9.79
CA GLN A 325 14.31 7.41 -10.60
C GLN A 325 14.85 6.48 -11.69
N ALA A 326 15.03 5.18 -11.40
CA ALA A 326 15.46 4.22 -12.41
C ALA A 326 14.44 4.10 -13.56
N ILE A 327 13.15 4.05 -13.25
CA ILE A 327 12.07 3.95 -14.25
C ILE A 327 11.97 5.22 -15.10
N VAL A 328 11.88 6.39 -14.46
CA VAL A 328 11.58 7.64 -15.18
C VAL A 328 12.76 8.14 -16.01
N LYS A 329 14.00 7.92 -15.55
CA LYS A 329 15.22 8.36 -16.25
C LYS A 329 15.64 7.44 -17.39
N ASP A 330 15.28 6.15 -17.32
CA ASP A 330 15.67 5.14 -18.31
C ASP A 330 14.46 4.44 -18.94
N TRP A 331 13.42 5.22 -19.24
CA TRP A 331 12.13 4.69 -19.67
C TRP A 331 12.22 3.73 -20.86
N LYS A 332 13.15 3.96 -21.80
CA LYS A 332 13.36 3.09 -22.97
C LYS A 332 13.62 1.63 -22.59
N ASN A 333 14.33 1.39 -21.48
CA ASN A 333 14.61 0.05 -21.01
C ASN A 333 13.49 -0.51 -20.12
N TRP A 334 12.71 0.36 -19.45
CA TRP A 334 11.62 -0.03 -18.55
C TRP A 334 10.25 -0.15 -19.23
N GLU A 335 10.04 0.46 -20.40
CA GLU A 335 8.70 0.53 -21.00
C GLU A 335 8.12 -0.85 -21.35
N ASN A 336 8.98 -1.84 -21.61
CA ASN A 336 8.59 -3.18 -22.03
C ASN A 336 8.71 -4.23 -20.91
N GLY A 337 9.06 -3.81 -19.69
CA GLY A 337 9.18 -4.70 -18.53
C GLY A 337 10.41 -4.35 -17.69
N VAL A 338 10.65 -5.13 -16.63
CA VAL A 338 11.83 -4.94 -15.77
C VAL A 338 13.10 -5.24 -16.59
N PRO A 339 14.07 -4.30 -16.70
CA PRO A 339 15.32 -4.55 -17.41
C PRO A 339 16.12 -5.69 -16.77
N GLN A 340 16.68 -6.56 -17.61
CA GLN A 340 17.58 -7.65 -17.19
C GLN A 340 18.82 -7.14 -16.45
#